data_AF-A0A2H6GVL9-F1
#
_entry.id   AF-A0A2H6GVL9-F1
#
_cell.length_a   1.000
_cell.length_b   1.000
_cell.length_c   1.000
_cell.angle_alpha   90.00
_cell.angle_beta   90.00
_cell.angle_gamma   90.00
#
_symmetry.space_group_name_H-M   'P 1'
#
loop_
_entity.id
_entity.type
_entity.pdbx_description
1 polymer ?
#
loop_
_entity_poly.entity_id
_entity_poly.type
_entity_poly.pdbx_seq_one_letter_code
_entity_poly.pdbx_strand_id
1 'polypeptide(L)'
;MAIELYGSSRRVVIVGGDDTEGLLNSQMAALQTDSPILLIKEDEIPGSVREALDRLGVREVILVPSKISDSVKDELRSLYSVEEFPVFSEGKGLFDLRILDIALGLLLGVLLSLVLRRERREKVPMNVLTSDEERVVRSIIDGGGEVGQDELYGLTGFSRPKISRLVAELVERDLIEKTQFKRTFKLKIKKEFISDGWKG
;
A
#
# COMPACT_ATOMS: atom_id res chain seq x y z
N MET A 1 -36.70 -0.17 -35.28
CA MET A 1 -36.05 -0.44 -33.98
C MET A 1 -36.41 0.55 -32.87
N ALA A 2 -36.02 1.84 -32.86
CA ALA A 2 -36.36 2.73 -31.73
C ALA A 2 -37.87 3.07 -31.61
N ILE A 3 -38.51 3.43 -32.73
CA ILE A 3 -39.95 3.78 -32.77
C ILE A 3 -40.83 2.57 -32.48
N GLU A 4 -40.39 1.36 -32.85
CA GLU A 4 -41.12 0.11 -32.61
C GLU A 4 -41.08 -0.36 -31.15
N LEU A 5 -40.06 0.05 -30.39
CA LEU A 5 -39.90 -0.33 -28.98
C LEU A 5 -40.55 0.68 -28.02
N TYR A 6 -40.55 1.98 -28.34
CA TYR A 6 -40.97 3.02 -27.41
C TYR A 6 -42.30 3.72 -27.77
N GLY A 7 -42.78 3.66 -29.01
CA GLY A 7 -44.03 4.30 -29.46
C GLY A 7 -43.99 5.84 -29.46
N SER A 8 -43.86 6.45 -28.28
CA SER A 8 -43.66 7.88 -28.05
C SER A 8 -42.71 8.08 -26.86
N SER A 9 -41.76 9.00 -26.96
CA SER A 9 -40.87 9.33 -25.84
C SER A 9 -40.60 10.82 -25.76
N ARG A 10 -40.86 11.40 -24.57
CA ARG A 10 -40.57 12.82 -24.31
C ARG A 10 -39.07 13.13 -24.34
N ARG A 11 -38.25 12.14 -23.98
CA ARG A 11 -36.79 12.23 -23.87
C ARG A 11 -36.11 11.29 -24.85
N VAL A 12 -34.94 11.69 -25.34
CA VAL A 12 -34.12 10.86 -26.23
C VAL A 12 -32.64 11.03 -25.88
N VAL A 13 -31.89 9.94 -25.98
CA VAL A 13 -30.44 9.96 -25.83
C VAL A 13 -29.81 10.10 -27.22
N ILE A 14 -28.98 11.11 -27.42
CA ILE A 14 -28.27 11.34 -28.68
C ILE A 14 -26.77 11.13 -28.47
N VAL A 15 -26.18 10.42 -29.43
CA VAL A 15 -24.75 10.12 -29.46
C VAL A 15 -24.23 10.07 -30.89
N GLY A 16 -22.96 10.44 -31.10
CA GLY A 16 -22.28 10.26 -32.38
C GLY A 16 -22.15 8.77 -32.74
N GLY A 17 -22.59 8.38 -33.94
CA GLY A 17 -22.60 6.99 -34.39
C GLY A 17 -21.20 6.39 -34.57
N ASP A 18 -20.18 7.22 -34.77
CA ASP A 18 -18.79 6.82 -34.97
C ASP A 18 -17.96 6.81 -33.66
N ASP A 19 -18.59 7.12 -32.51
CA ASP A 19 -17.93 7.15 -31.20
C ASP A 19 -18.34 5.97 -30.31
N THR A 20 -17.45 4.98 -30.20
CA THR A 20 -17.69 3.75 -29.43
C THR A 20 -17.78 4.00 -27.92
N GLU A 21 -17.00 4.95 -27.39
CA GLU A 21 -17.03 5.30 -25.97
C GLU A 21 -18.33 6.03 -25.62
N GLY A 22 -18.70 7.01 -26.44
CA GLY A 22 -19.99 7.67 -26.37
C GLY A 22 -21.15 6.68 -26.43
N LEU A 23 -21.11 5.71 -27.35
CA LEU A 23 -22.18 4.72 -27.50
C LEU A 23 -22.34 3.85 -26.25
N LEU A 24 -21.23 3.43 -25.62
CA LEU A 24 -21.29 2.67 -24.36
C LEU A 24 -21.92 3.50 -23.24
N ASN A 25 -21.50 4.76 -23.09
CA ASN A 25 -22.08 5.68 -22.11
C ASN A 25 -23.57 5.94 -22.38
N SER A 26 -23.96 5.99 -23.66
CA SER A 26 -25.35 6.22 -24.07
C SER A 26 -26.29 5.08 -23.67
N GLN A 27 -25.80 3.85 -23.61
CA GLN A 27 -26.58 2.72 -23.13
C GLN A 27 -26.94 2.88 -21.65
N MET A 28 -25.98 3.33 -20.83
CA MET A 28 -26.25 3.62 -19.42
C MET A 28 -27.26 4.76 -19.26
N ALA A 29 -27.10 5.84 -20.02
CA ALA A 29 -28.02 6.98 -20.01
C ALA A 29 -29.45 6.55 -20.41
N ALA A 30 -29.58 5.75 -21.47
CA ALA A 30 -30.85 5.24 -21.96
C ALA A 30 -31.57 4.35 -20.93
N LEU A 31 -30.82 3.46 -20.27
CA LEU A 31 -31.36 2.60 -19.21
C LEU A 31 -31.81 3.41 -17.98
N GLN A 32 -31.05 4.43 -17.59
CA GLN A 32 -31.38 5.27 -16.43
C GLN A 32 -32.58 6.18 -16.67
N THR A 33 -32.76 6.62 -17.92
CA THR A 33 -33.80 7.61 -18.27
C THR A 33 -34.97 7.01 -19.03
N ASP A 34 -34.96 5.69 -19.24
CA ASP A 34 -35.94 4.93 -20.01
C ASP A 34 -36.24 5.60 -21.36
N SER A 35 -35.17 5.88 -22.11
CA SER A 35 -35.23 6.72 -23.31
C SER A 35 -34.56 6.04 -24.50
N PRO A 36 -35.11 6.18 -25.73
CA PRO A 36 -34.50 5.65 -26.93
C PRO A 36 -33.15 6.30 -27.23
N ILE A 37 -32.26 5.55 -27.87
CA ILE A 37 -30.97 6.04 -28.37
C ILE A 37 -31.10 6.35 -29.86
N LEU A 38 -30.69 7.55 -30.27
CA LEU A 38 -30.57 7.94 -31.67
C LEU A 38 -29.11 8.28 -31.99
N LEU A 39 -28.66 7.78 -33.15
CA LEU A 39 -27.29 7.97 -33.63
C LEU A 39 -27.26 9.09 -34.67
N ILE A 40 -26.40 10.08 -34.45
CA ILE A 40 -26.15 11.17 -35.40
C ILE A 40 -24.73 11.08 -35.96
N LYS A 41 -24.44 11.83 -37.02
CA LYS A 41 -23.07 11.98 -37.51
C LYS A 41 -22.39 13.15 -36.81
N GLU A 42 -21.06 13.24 -36.95
CA GLU A 42 -20.26 14.31 -36.37
C GLU A 42 -20.75 15.70 -36.81
N ASP A 43 -21.03 15.88 -38.10
CA ASP A 43 -21.35 17.19 -38.69
C ASP A 43 -22.82 17.36 -39.12
N GLU A 44 -23.66 16.33 -39.01
CA GLU A 44 -25.06 16.41 -39.41
C GLU A 44 -25.99 15.50 -38.60
N ILE A 45 -27.22 15.96 -38.42
CA ILE A 45 -28.35 15.12 -37.99
C ILE A 45 -28.94 14.47 -39.25
N PRO A 46 -28.93 13.13 -39.41
CA PRO A 46 -29.54 12.49 -40.57
C PRO A 46 -31.05 12.76 -40.66
N GLY A 47 -31.60 12.83 -41.89
CA GLY A 47 -33.03 13.05 -42.11
C GLY A 47 -33.93 12.02 -41.41
N SER A 48 -33.48 10.76 -41.35
CA SER A 48 -34.16 9.68 -40.61
C SER A 48 -34.24 9.92 -39.10
N VAL A 49 -33.23 10.58 -38.52
CA VAL A 49 -33.22 10.95 -37.10
C VAL A 49 -34.17 12.11 -36.85
N ARG A 50 -34.23 13.10 -37.75
CA ARG A 50 -35.21 14.21 -37.64
C ARG A 50 -36.64 13.71 -37.68
N GLU A 51 -36.95 12.79 -38.61
CA GLU A 51 -38.26 12.15 -38.66
C GLU A 51 -38.56 11.36 -37.38
N ALA A 52 -37.57 10.64 -36.84
CA ALA A 52 -37.74 9.92 -35.59
C ALA A 52 -38.01 10.86 -34.40
N LEU A 53 -37.31 11.99 -34.30
CA LEU A 53 -37.52 13.00 -33.25
C LEU A 53 -38.95 13.57 -33.28
N ASP A 54 -39.44 13.90 -34.48
CA ASP A 54 -40.80 14.41 -34.69
C ASP A 54 -41.86 13.36 -34.33
N ARG A 55 -41.70 12.13 -34.86
CA ARG A 55 -42.62 11.02 -34.58
C ARG A 55 -42.68 10.60 -33.12
N LEU A 56 -41.57 10.71 -32.40
CA LEU A 56 -41.49 10.39 -30.97
C LEU A 56 -42.05 11.51 -30.08
N GLY A 57 -42.22 12.73 -30.61
CA GLY A 57 -42.71 13.88 -29.85
C GLY A 57 -41.71 14.40 -28.82
N VAL A 58 -40.42 14.34 -29.14
CA VAL A 58 -39.32 14.69 -28.24
C VAL A 58 -39.35 16.16 -27.84
N ARG A 59 -39.11 16.44 -26.56
CA ARG A 59 -38.96 17.81 -26.01
C ARG A 59 -37.60 18.03 -25.34
N GLU A 60 -36.99 16.94 -24.91
CA GLU A 60 -35.78 16.92 -24.10
C GLU A 60 -34.77 15.96 -24.74
N VAL A 61 -33.54 16.44 -24.88
CA VAL A 61 -32.44 15.69 -25.50
C VAL A 61 -31.36 15.48 -24.43
N ILE A 62 -31.01 14.23 -24.18
CA ILE A 62 -29.87 13.86 -23.35
C ILE A 62 -28.68 13.67 -24.28
N LEU A 63 -27.77 14.64 -24.27
CA LEU A 63 -26.56 14.60 -25.09
C LEU A 63 -25.46 13.88 -24.33
N VAL A 64 -25.02 12.75 -24.88
CA VAL A 64 -23.88 12.00 -24.33
C VAL A 64 -22.60 12.56 -24.93
N PRO A 65 -21.57 12.86 -24.11
CA PRO A 65 -20.28 13.30 -24.61
C PRO A 65 -19.76 12.34 -25.68
N SER A 66 -19.65 12.86 -26.90
CA SER A 66 -19.22 12.09 -28.07
C SER A 66 -18.69 13.02 -29.17
N LYS A 67 -18.10 12.43 -30.22
CA LYS A 67 -17.56 13.15 -31.38
C LYS A 67 -18.68 13.78 -32.23
N ILE A 68 -19.14 14.94 -31.80
CA ILE A 68 -20.15 15.76 -32.47
C ILE A 68 -19.62 17.19 -32.54
N SER A 69 -19.72 17.80 -33.72
CA SER A 69 -19.38 19.19 -33.99
C SER A 69 -20.24 20.17 -33.18
N ASP A 70 -19.69 21.34 -32.88
CA ASP A 70 -20.42 22.34 -32.09
C ASP A 70 -21.62 22.91 -32.84
N SER A 71 -21.60 22.96 -34.18
CA SER A 71 -22.74 23.36 -35.01
C SER A 71 -23.96 22.47 -34.80
N VAL A 72 -23.76 21.15 -34.69
CA VAL A 72 -24.86 20.19 -34.44
C VAL A 72 -25.36 20.32 -33.00
N LYS A 73 -24.48 20.56 -32.02
CA LYS A 73 -24.89 20.80 -30.63
C LYS A 73 -25.75 22.06 -30.52
N ASP A 74 -25.37 23.11 -31.23
CA ASP A 74 -26.11 24.37 -31.25
C ASP A 74 -27.46 24.23 -31.97
N GLU A 75 -27.53 23.46 -33.08
CA GLU A 75 -28.79 23.09 -33.73
C GLU A 75 -29.73 22.40 -32.72
N LEU A 76 -29.24 21.40 -31.98
CA LEU A 76 -30.02 20.68 -30.96
C LEU A 76 -30.49 21.58 -29.82
N ARG A 77 -29.61 22.47 -29.32
CA ARG A 77 -29.92 23.41 -28.23
C ARG A 77 -30.95 24.48 -28.64
N SER A 78 -31.02 24.81 -29.94
CA SER A 78 -32.00 25.78 -30.45
C SER A 78 -33.42 25.20 -30.56
N LEU A 79 -33.53 23.88 -30.76
CA LEU A 79 -34.79 23.19 -31.01
C LEU A 79 -35.33 22.44 -29.79
N TYR A 80 -34.46 21.99 -28.88
CA TYR A 80 -34.80 21.12 -27.75
C TYR A 80 -34.13 21.56 -26.45
N SER A 81 -34.69 21.13 -25.32
CA SER A 81 -34.01 21.28 -24.02
C SER A 81 -32.91 20.22 -23.92
N VAL A 82 -31.65 20.64 -24.06
CA VAL A 82 -30.49 19.73 -24.03
C VAL A 82 -29.91 19.64 -22.63
N GLU A 83 -29.80 18.41 -22.11
CA GLU A 83 -29.09 18.06 -20.87
C GLU A 83 -27.86 17.23 -21.23
N GLU A 84 -26.69 17.58 -20.71
CA GLU A 84 -25.47 16.81 -20.93
C GLU A 84 -25.38 15.67 -19.91
N PHE A 85 -25.19 14.44 -20.38
CA PHE A 85 -25.08 13.28 -19.51
C PHE A 85 -23.73 13.26 -18.79
N PRO A 86 -23.70 13.17 -17.44
CA PRO A 86 -22.44 13.11 -16.71
C PRO A 86 -21.73 11.79 -17.02
N VAL A 87 -20.63 11.86 -17.76
CA VAL A 87 -19.73 10.71 -17.92
C VAL A 87 -18.99 10.55 -16.61
N PHE A 88 -19.22 9.43 -15.93
CA PHE A 88 -18.36 8.98 -14.84
C PHE A 88 -17.01 8.59 -15.43
N SER A 89 -16.15 9.59 -15.67
CA SER A 89 -14.73 9.34 -15.89
C SER A 89 -14.24 8.61 -14.64
N GLU A 90 -13.68 7.40 -14.81
CA GLU A 90 -13.03 6.68 -13.72
C GLU A 90 -11.97 7.60 -13.11
N GLY A 91 -12.37 8.25 -12.02
CA GLY A 91 -11.67 9.39 -11.48
C GLY A 91 -10.31 8.97 -10.97
N LYS A 92 -9.29 9.74 -11.35
CA LYS A 92 -7.95 9.78 -10.77
C LYS A 92 -7.93 10.07 -9.24
N GLY A 93 -9.04 9.98 -8.53
CA GLY A 93 -9.15 10.25 -7.09
C GLY A 93 -9.20 9.02 -6.19
N LEU A 94 -9.67 7.87 -6.70
CA LEU A 94 -9.80 6.64 -5.88
C LEU A 94 -8.55 5.75 -5.94
N PHE A 95 -7.80 5.83 -7.04
CA PHE A 95 -6.56 5.07 -7.23
C PHE A 95 -5.37 5.65 -6.45
N ASP A 96 -5.26 6.98 -6.33
CA ASP A 96 -4.17 7.63 -5.56
C ASP A 96 -4.27 7.35 -4.05
N LEU A 97 -5.49 7.30 -3.50
CA LEU A 97 -5.72 6.97 -2.08
C LEU A 97 -5.26 5.54 -1.74
N ARG A 98 -5.49 4.57 -2.64
CA ARG A 98 -5.05 3.18 -2.44
C ARG A 98 -3.52 3.04 -2.41
N ILE A 99 -2.79 3.83 -3.19
CA ILE A 99 -1.32 3.79 -3.20
C ILE A 99 -0.77 4.28 -1.85
N LEU A 100 -1.40 5.29 -1.25
CA LEU A 100 -1.04 5.79 0.08
C LEU A 100 -1.26 4.74 1.17
N ASP A 101 -2.37 4.00 1.13
CA ASP A 101 -2.66 2.93 2.10
C ASP A 101 -1.61 1.82 2.06
N ILE A 102 -1.21 1.38 0.86
CA ILE A 102 -0.18 0.36 0.66
C ILE A 102 1.18 0.87 1.15
N ALA A 103 1.53 2.12 0.81
CA ALA A 103 2.78 2.73 1.24
C ALA A 103 2.85 2.85 2.78
N LEU A 104 1.76 3.27 3.42
CA LEU A 104 1.67 3.36 4.88
C LEU A 104 1.79 1.99 5.54
N GLY A 105 1.13 0.97 5.00
CA GLY A 105 1.23 -0.41 5.48
C GLY A 105 2.65 -0.97 5.40
N LEU A 106 3.34 -0.73 4.29
CA LEU A 106 4.75 -1.12 4.14
C LEU A 106 5.66 -0.39 5.14
N LEU A 107 5.45 0.91 5.33
CA LEU A 107 6.25 1.72 6.24
C LEU A 107 6.07 1.27 7.70
N LEU A 108 4.83 1.03 8.12
CA LEU A 108 4.51 0.46 9.44
C LEU A 108 5.09 -0.95 9.61
N GLY A 109 4.99 -1.80 8.59
CA GLY A 109 5.55 -3.15 8.61
C GLY A 109 7.07 -3.17 8.78
N VAL A 110 7.78 -2.30 8.06
CA VAL A 110 9.24 -2.14 8.20
C VAL A 110 9.58 -1.61 9.58
N LEU A 111 8.87 -0.60 10.08
CA LEU A 111 9.10 -0.03 11.41
C LEU A 111 8.89 -1.08 12.51
N LEU A 112 7.79 -1.83 12.46
CA LEU A 112 7.49 -2.91 13.40
C LEU A 112 8.57 -4.01 13.35
N SER A 113 9.02 -4.39 12.14
CA SER A 113 10.10 -5.36 11.95
C SER A 113 11.42 -4.91 12.58
N LEU A 114 11.78 -3.64 12.44
CA LEU A 114 12.98 -3.07 13.06
C LEU A 114 12.87 -3.02 14.59
N VAL A 115 11.69 -2.69 15.14
CA VAL A 115 11.45 -2.70 16.59
C VAL A 115 11.54 -4.12 17.14
N LEU A 116 10.87 -5.09 16.52
CA LEU A 116 10.89 -6.49 16.95
C LEU A 116 12.27 -7.15 16.82
N ARG A 117 13.13 -6.69 15.90
CA ARG A 117 14.52 -7.16 15.80
C ARG A 117 15.41 -6.69 16.95
N ARG A 118 15.06 -5.60 17.63
CA ARG A 118 15.90 -5.00 18.68
C ARG A 118 15.90 -5.81 19.98
N GLU A 119 14.85 -6.59 20.25
CA GLU A 119 14.65 -7.20 21.58
C GLU A 119 14.96 -8.70 21.68
N ARG A 120 15.25 -9.40 20.58
CA ARG A 120 15.56 -10.84 20.67
C ARG A 120 17.02 -11.11 21.03
N ARG A 121 17.42 -10.80 22.26
CA ARG A 121 18.60 -11.45 22.85
C ARG A 121 18.18 -12.85 23.28
N GLU A 122 18.82 -13.86 22.71
CA GLU A 122 18.57 -15.24 23.10
C GLU A 122 18.91 -15.43 24.58
N LYS A 123 18.00 -16.12 25.28
CA LYS A 123 18.11 -16.40 26.71
C LYS A 123 18.96 -17.65 26.93
N VAL A 124 20.02 -17.53 27.73
CA VAL A 124 20.96 -18.63 28.03
C VAL A 124 20.97 -18.86 29.54
N PRO A 125 20.65 -20.08 30.03
CA PRO A 125 20.69 -20.36 31.45
C PRO A 125 22.15 -20.44 31.95
N MET A 126 22.41 -19.91 33.14
CA MET A 126 23.76 -19.78 33.69
C MET A 126 24.42 -21.13 34.00
N ASN A 127 23.63 -22.18 34.20
CA ASN A 127 24.09 -23.55 34.47
C ASN A 127 24.83 -24.23 33.29
N VAL A 128 24.69 -23.68 32.09
CA VAL A 128 25.40 -24.14 30.88
C VAL A 128 26.86 -23.66 30.87
N LEU A 129 27.21 -22.74 31.76
CA LEU A 129 28.58 -22.27 31.96
C LEU A 129 29.31 -23.14 32.98
N THR A 130 30.60 -23.34 32.75
CA THR A 130 31.50 -23.83 33.82
C THR A 130 31.63 -22.78 34.92
N SER A 131 32.01 -23.17 36.14
CA SER A 131 32.16 -22.22 37.26
C SER A 131 33.16 -21.09 36.98
N ASP A 132 34.18 -21.35 36.17
CA ASP A 132 35.16 -20.34 35.74
C ASP A 132 34.56 -19.37 34.71
N GLU A 133 33.83 -19.87 33.71
CA GLU A 133 33.13 -19.06 32.71
C GLU A 133 32.02 -18.21 33.35
N GLU A 134 31.25 -18.80 34.26
CA GLU A 134 30.19 -18.12 35.00
C GLU A 134 30.76 -16.92 35.77
N ARG A 135 31.90 -17.08 36.43
CA ARG A 135 32.57 -15.99 37.14
C ARG A 135 32.95 -14.84 36.19
N VAL A 136 33.50 -15.15 35.01
CA VAL A 136 33.84 -14.15 33.99
C VAL A 136 32.58 -13.43 33.49
N VAL A 137 31.53 -14.18 33.13
CA VAL A 137 30.27 -13.61 32.63
C VAL A 137 29.61 -12.73 33.69
N ARG A 138 29.56 -13.15 34.96
CA ARG A 138 29.07 -12.33 36.07
C ARG A 138 29.84 -11.02 36.20
N SER A 139 31.17 -11.06 36.17
CA SER A 139 31.98 -9.82 36.21
C SER A 139 31.70 -8.86 35.05
N ILE A 140 31.36 -9.37 33.86
CA ILE A 140 30.96 -8.51 32.72
C ILE A 140 29.55 -7.93 32.94
N ILE A 141 28.60 -8.73 33.44
CA ILE A 141 27.23 -8.29 33.75
C ILE A 141 27.25 -7.21 34.85
N ASP A 142 27.99 -7.44 35.94
CA ASP A 142 28.16 -6.50 37.05
C ASP A 142 28.80 -5.19 36.60
N GLY A 143 29.61 -5.23 35.54
CA GLY A 143 30.19 -4.05 34.87
C GLY A 143 29.25 -3.34 33.89
N GLY A 144 27.96 -3.66 33.86
CA GLY A 144 26.97 -3.07 32.95
C GLY A 144 26.85 -3.77 31.59
N GLY A 145 27.29 -5.03 31.51
CA GLY A 145 27.24 -5.85 30.29
C GLY A 145 28.38 -5.61 29.30
N GLU A 146 29.34 -4.74 29.66
CA GLU A 146 30.51 -4.41 28.87
C GLU A 146 31.73 -4.14 29.76
N VAL A 147 32.84 -4.85 29.56
CA VAL A 147 34.06 -4.70 30.38
C VAL A 147 35.32 -4.84 29.52
N GLY A 148 36.40 -4.12 29.88
CA GLY A 148 37.71 -4.29 29.24
C GLY A 148 38.36 -5.63 29.60
N GLN A 149 38.98 -6.32 28.65
CA GLN A 149 39.66 -7.59 28.93
C GLN A 149 40.76 -7.44 29.99
N ASP A 150 41.41 -6.27 30.06
CA ASP A 150 42.42 -5.98 31.10
C ASP A 150 41.81 -5.76 32.49
N GLU A 151 40.58 -5.26 32.57
CA GLU A 151 39.86 -5.03 33.83
C GLU A 151 39.39 -6.36 34.43
N LEU A 152 39.04 -7.34 33.59
CA LEU A 152 38.65 -8.68 34.03
C LEU A 152 39.73 -9.40 34.83
N TYR A 153 41.01 -9.12 34.60
CA TYR A 153 42.09 -9.69 35.41
C TYR A 153 41.94 -9.28 36.88
N GLY A 154 41.60 -8.00 37.13
CA GLY A 154 41.41 -7.46 38.48
C GLY A 154 40.11 -7.91 39.12
N LEU A 155 39.03 -8.04 38.34
CA LEU A 155 37.70 -8.41 38.85
C LEU A 155 37.58 -9.90 39.18
N THR A 156 38.20 -10.77 38.38
CA THR A 156 38.06 -12.23 38.53
C THR A 156 39.17 -12.88 39.36
N GLY A 157 40.33 -12.21 39.46
CA GLY A 157 41.55 -12.77 40.07
C GLY A 157 42.25 -13.84 39.23
N PHE A 158 41.84 -14.04 37.98
CA PHE A 158 42.46 -15.02 37.08
C PHE A 158 43.71 -14.49 36.38
N SER A 159 44.61 -15.40 36.00
CA SER A 159 45.80 -15.06 35.21
C SER A 159 45.43 -14.63 33.79
N ARG A 160 46.28 -13.80 33.17
CA ARG A 160 46.06 -13.32 31.78
C ARG A 160 45.86 -14.46 30.76
N PRO A 161 46.64 -15.55 30.79
CA PRO A 161 46.42 -16.69 29.90
C PRO A 161 45.07 -17.36 30.12
N LYS A 162 44.63 -17.53 31.38
CA LYS A 162 43.35 -18.17 31.71
C LYS A 162 42.18 -17.35 31.19
N ILE A 163 42.19 -16.03 31.40
CA ILE A 163 41.16 -15.14 30.85
C ILE A 163 41.19 -15.17 29.33
N SER A 164 42.36 -15.11 28.68
CA SER A 164 42.41 -15.17 27.22
C SER A 164 41.79 -16.46 26.67
N ARG A 165 41.97 -17.59 27.36
CA ARG A 165 41.36 -18.88 27.02
C ARG A 165 39.84 -18.85 27.22
N LEU A 166 39.37 -18.42 28.39
CA LEU A 166 37.93 -18.34 28.71
C LEU A 166 37.19 -17.37 27.77
N VAL A 167 37.81 -16.24 27.45
CA VAL A 167 37.26 -15.27 26.49
C VAL A 167 37.16 -15.89 25.10
N ALA A 168 38.17 -16.66 24.67
CA ALA A 168 38.11 -17.35 23.38
C ALA A 168 36.96 -18.37 23.35
N GLU A 169 36.80 -19.19 24.40
CA GLU A 169 35.71 -20.17 24.52
C GLU A 169 34.32 -19.50 24.50
N LEU A 170 34.14 -18.41 25.25
CA LEU A 170 32.89 -17.66 25.29
C LEU A 170 32.56 -16.96 23.95
N VAL A 171 33.57 -16.50 23.22
CA VAL A 171 33.40 -15.91 21.88
C VAL A 171 33.07 -17.00 20.85
N GLU A 172 33.75 -18.15 20.90
CA GLU A 172 33.50 -19.29 20.01
C GLU A 172 32.07 -19.83 20.16
N ARG A 173 31.55 -19.83 21.40
CA ARG A 173 30.17 -20.22 21.73
C ARG A 173 29.13 -19.11 21.44
N ASP A 174 29.54 -17.99 20.85
CA ASP A 174 28.67 -16.85 20.52
C ASP A 174 27.94 -16.23 21.73
N LEU A 175 28.53 -16.35 22.92
CA LEU A 175 27.96 -15.84 24.18
C LEU A 175 28.36 -14.38 24.45
N ILE A 176 29.59 -14.03 24.07
CA ILE A 176 30.15 -12.68 24.19
C ILE A 176 30.76 -12.24 22.86
N GLU A 177 30.77 -10.94 22.65
CA GLU A 177 31.43 -10.30 21.52
C GLU A 177 32.70 -9.60 21.97
N LYS A 178 33.76 -9.73 21.16
CA LYS A 178 35.07 -9.13 21.40
C LYS A 178 35.34 -8.05 20.35
N THR A 179 35.41 -6.79 20.77
CA THR A 179 35.74 -5.64 19.91
C THR A 179 37.08 -5.03 20.31
N GLN A 180 37.87 -4.57 19.33
CA GLN A 180 39.15 -3.93 19.61
C GLN A 180 38.92 -2.58 20.32
N PHE A 181 39.62 -2.35 21.44
CA PHE A 181 39.48 -1.12 22.22
C PHE A 181 40.84 -0.67 22.75
N LYS A 182 41.33 0.46 22.22
CA LYS A 182 42.66 1.00 22.52
C LYS A 182 43.75 -0.06 22.21
N ARG A 183 44.53 -0.47 23.23
CA ARG A 183 45.61 -1.47 23.13
C ARG A 183 45.17 -2.88 23.53
N THR A 184 43.92 -3.06 23.95
CA THR A 184 43.34 -4.33 24.39
C THR A 184 42.01 -4.56 23.71
N PHE A 185 41.17 -5.43 24.26
CA PHE A 185 39.83 -5.70 23.75
C PHE A 185 38.77 -5.32 24.78
N LYS A 186 37.61 -4.94 24.28
CA LYS A 186 36.39 -4.76 25.07
C LYS A 186 35.48 -5.94 24.81
N LEU A 187 34.89 -6.47 25.87
CA LEU A 187 34.00 -7.61 25.82
C LEU A 187 32.58 -7.15 26.12
N LYS A 188 31.62 -7.64 25.34
CA LYS A 188 30.20 -7.30 25.46
C LYS A 188 29.36 -8.56 25.50
N ILE A 189 28.39 -8.60 26.42
CA ILE A 189 27.44 -9.70 26.49
C ILE A 189 26.50 -9.67 25.27
N LYS A 190 26.43 -10.79 24.53
CA LYS A 190 25.56 -10.95 23.34
C LYS A 190 24.19 -11.55 23.71
N LYS A 191 24.17 -12.47 24.66
CA LYS A 191 22.99 -13.25 25.08
C LYS A 191 22.45 -12.76 26.44
N GLU A 192 21.17 -12.98 26.73
CA GLU A 192 20.61 -12.66 28.05
C GLU A 192 20.81 -13.86 28.98
N PHE A 193 21.62 -13.70 30.03
CA PHE A 193 21.87 -14.80 30.98
C PHE A 193 20.79 -14.86 32.05
N ILE A 194 20.16 -16.01 32.21
CA ILE A 194 19.15 -16.26 33.25
C ILE A 194 19.80 -17.07 34.36
N SER A 195 19.81 -16.53 35.58
CA SER A 195 20.17 -17.30 36.76
C SER A 195 19.05 -18.29 37.07
N ASP A 196 19.31 -19.59 36.86
CA ASP A 196 18.35 -20.62 37.22
C ASP A 196 18.19 -20.70 38.74
N GLY A 197 17.08 -20.14 39.21
CA GLY A 197 16.38 -20.59 40.42
C GLY A 197 15.24 -21.55 40.10
N TRP A 198 15.31 -22.34 39.00
CA TRP A 198 14.24 -23.27 38.64
C TRP A 198 14.35 -24.58 39.43
N LYS A 199 13.88 -24.54 40.68
CA LYS A 199 13.14 -25.67 41.28
C LYS A 199 11.66 -25.39 41.04
N GLY A 200 10.99 -26.26 40.29
CA GLY A 200 9.56 -26.17 39.98
C GLY A 200 9.22 -27.00 38.77
#